data_AF-F3L273-F1
#
_entry.id   AF-F3L273-F1
#
_cell.length_a   1.000
_cell.length_b   1.000
_cell.length_c   1.000
_cell.angle_alpha   90.00
_cell.angle_beta   90.00
_cell.angle_gamma   90.00
#
_symmetry.space_group_name_H-M   'P 1'
#
loop_
_entity.id
_entity.type
_entity.pdbx_description
1 polymer ?
#
loop_
_entity_poly.entity_id
_entity_poly.type
_entity_poly.pdbx_seq_one_letter_code
_entity_poly.pdbx_strand_id
1 'polypeptide(L)'
;MSPVFKRHFWLAGLLFSSLTSCFAGEHAPPDFAAIESVQARKTAFFDYLQPIAARVNTSILEDRSRLLDIAESKDSIGWWDRRFLNRLAERYDVDPSDKQTLLRRVDVLPVSLLLAQAANESNWGRSRFATQGKALFGQWCFTPGCGMVPKGRPAGQTYEVRSFSTYRDSVKAYVHNLNTGDAYRELRLIREQERKRLSSPEGAELAEGLIRYSTRGEEYVKEIQSMIRFNKLDRFDDVASACSHTEMDHRC
;
A
#
# COMPACT_ATOMS: atom_id res chain seq x y z
N MET A 1 48.35 4.53 64.88
CA MET A 1 48.06 5.40 63.73
C MET A 1 48.39 4.64 62.46
N SER A 2 47.35 4.27 61.69
CA SER A 2 47.34 3.96 60.25
C SER A 2 45.95 3.38 59.92
N PRO A 3 45.12 4.02 59.07
CA PRO A 3 43.84 3.46 58.65
C PRO A 3 44.00 2.62 57.36
N VAL A 4 43.30 1.50 57.35
CA VAL A 4 43.21 0.53 56.25
C VAL A 4 42.37 1.13 55.11
N PHE A 5 42.97 1.23 53.92
CA PHE A 5 42.34 1.69 52.68
C PHE A 5 41.45 0.58 52.09
N LYS A 6 40.12 0.79 52.05
CA LYS A 6 39.17 -0.10 51.36
C LYS A 6 39.18 0.20 49.84
N ARG A 7 39.72 -0.72 49.04
CA ARG A 7 39.62 -0.71 47.57
C ARG A 7 38.20 -1.04 47.13
N HIS A 8 37.55 -0.12 46.41
CA HIS A 8 36.28 -0.36 45.72
C HIS A 8 36.57 -1.02 44.36
N PHE A 9 36.02 -2.21 44.14
CA PHE A 9 35.98 -2.88 42.85
C PHE A 9 34.85 -2.25 42.01
N TRP A 10 35.21 -1.63 40.87
CA TRP A 10 34.25 -1.26 39.84
C TRP A 10 34.03 -2.47 38.92
N LEU A 11 32.83 -3.05 38.96
CA LEU A 11 32.38 -4.04 37.98
C LEU A 11 31.96 -3.30 36.70
N ALA A 12 32.82 -3.36 35.68
CA ALA A 12 32.47 -2.94 34.32
C ALA A 12 31.58 -4.02 33.69
N GLY A 13 30.26 -3.79 33.67
CA GLY A 13 29.31 -4.61 32.94
C GLY A 13 29.46 -4.39 31.43
N LEU A 14 29.97 -5.38 30.72
CA LEU A 14 29.92 -5.45 29.25
C LEU A 14 28.48 -5.78 28.83
N LEU A 15 27.71 -4.75 28.48
CA LEU A 15 26.44 -4.91 27.78
C LEU A 15 26.72 -5.36 26.35
N PHE A 16 26.63 -6.66 26.10
CA PHE A 16 26.47 -7.19 24.74
C PHE A 16 25.09 -6.75 24.24
N SER A 17 25.04 -5.61 23.56
CA SER A 17 23.87 -5.22 22.77
C SER A 17 23.80 -6.18 21.59
N SER A 18 22.94 -7.18 21.69
CA SER A 18 22.55 -8.01 20.56
C SER A 18 21.88 -7.10 19.53
N LEU A 19 22.57 -6.82 18.43
CA LEU A 19 21.98 -6.25 17.22
C LEU A 19 21.04 -7.30 16.64
N THR A 20 19.83 -7.39 17.19
CA THR A 20 18.75 -8.15 16.60
C THR A 20 18.33 -7.41 15.34
N SER A 21 18.79 -7.92 14.20
CA SER A 21 18.45 -7.40 12.88
C SER A 21 16.93 -7.47 12.69
N CYS A 22 16.23 -6.32 12.67
CA CYS A 22 14.81 -6.25 12.33
C CYS A 22 14.61 -6.51 10.84
N PHE A 23 14.63 -7.79 10.43
CA PHE A 23 13.92 -8.22 9.24
C PHE A 23 12.49 -8.58 9.65
N ALA A 24 11.61 -7.58 9.75
CA ALA A 24 10.18 -7.81 9.85
C ALA A 24 9.68 -8.32 8.48
N GLY A 25 9.78 -9.64 8.28
CA GLY A 25 9.11 -10.32 7.18
C GLY A 25 7.59 -10.21 7.35
N GLU A 26 6.85 -10.20 6.25
CA GLU A 26 5.40 -10.35 6.28
C GLU A 26 5.08 -11.70 6.95
N HIS A 27 4.34 -11.68 8.07
CA HIS A 27 3.89 -12.92 8.71
C HIS A 27 3.07 -13.76 7.73
N ALA A 28 3.05 -15.08 7.91
CA ALA A 28 2.32 -15.96 7.00
C ALA A 28 0.82 -15.57 6.94
N PRO A 29 0.21 -15.50 5.74
CA PRO A 29 -1.18 -15.13 5.61
C PRO A 29 -2.10 -16.19 6.22
N PRO A 30 -3.25 -15.79 6.81
CA PRO A 30 -4.31 -16.72 7.12
C PRO A 30 -4.74 -17.51 5.89
N ASP A 31 -5.10 -18.78 6.08
CA ASP A 31 -5.77 -19.55 5.03
C ASP A 31 -7.24 -19.08 4.94
N PHE A 32 -7.46 -17.99 4.20
CA PHE A 32 -8.79 -17.41 4.01
C PHE A 32 -9.78 -18.40 3.38
N ALA A 33 -9.30 -19.39 2.62
CA ALA A 33 -10.14 -20.39 1.97
C ALA A 33 -10.68 -21.43 2.98
N ALA A 34 -9.93 -21.70 4.06
CA ALA A 34 -10.34 -22.60 5.13
C ALA A 34 -11.31 -21.95 6.14
N ILE A 35 -11.45 -20.61 6.17
CA ILE A 35 -12.35 -19.92 7.10
C ILE A 35 -13.79 -19.92 6.56
N GLU A 36 -14.63 -20.77 7.14
CA GLU A 36 -16.03 -20.93 6.74
C GLU A 36 -16.91 -19.74 7.12
N SER A 37 -16.81 -19.30 8.39
CA SER A 37 -17.58 -18.16 8.92
C SER A 37 -17.27 -16.90 8.13
N VAL A 38 -18.31 -16.32 7.51
CA VAL A 38 -18.19 -15.08 6.73
C VAL A 38 -17.61 -13.97 7.61
N GLN A 39 -18.10 -13.81 8.83
CA GLN A 39 -17.64 -12.74 9.72
C GLN A 39 -16.19 -12.94 10.14
N ALA A 40 -15.82 -14.16 10.54
CA ALA A 40 -14.43 -14.47 10.92
C ALA A 40 -13.46 -14.25 9.76
N ARG A 41 -13.87 -14.61 8.54
CA ARG A 41 -13.05 -14.40 7.33
C ARG A 41 -12.86 -12.92 7.03
N LYS A 42 -13.92 -12.11 7.13
CA LYS A 42 -13.83 -10.65 6.94
C LYS A 42 -12.86 -10.03 7.94
N THR A 43 -12.97 -10.40 9.22
CA THR A 43 -12.06 -9.94 10.28
C THR A 43 -10.61 -10.32 9.95
N ALA A 44 -10.34 -11.60 9.73
CA ALA A 44 -8.99 -12.07 9.38
C ALA A 44 -8.41 -11.39 8.13
N PHE A 45 -9.26 -11.13 7.12
CA PHE A 45 -8.86 -10.45 5.89
C PHE A 45 -8.44 -9.00 6.14
N PHE A 46 -9.23 -8.25 6.91
CA PHE A 46 -8.91 -6.87 7.25
C PHE A 46 -7.70 -6.78 8.18
N ASP A 47 -7.64 -7.61 9.23
CA ASP A 47 -6.53 -7.61 10.19
C ASP A 47 -5.19 -7.89 9.51
N TYR A 48 -5.20 -8.74 8.48
CA TYR A 48 -3.99 -9.05 7.72
C TYR A 48 -3.61 -7.97 6.71
N LEU A 49 -4.56 -7.45 5.93
CA LEU A 49 -4.25 -6.54 4.82
C LEU A 49 -4.17 -5.07 5.22
N GLN A 50 -4.86 -4.64 6.27
CA GLN A 50 -4.85 -3.26 6.75
C GLN A 50 -3.42 -2.75 7.03
N PRO A 51 -2.58 -3.44 7.83
CA PRO A 51 -1.23 -2.96 8.11
C PRO A 51 -0.34 -2.96 6.86
N ILE A 52 -0.57 -3.90 5.93
CA ILE A 52 0.14 -3.93 4.64
C ILE A 52 -0.20 -2.71 3.80
N ALA A 53 -1.49 -2.40 3.66
CA ALA A 53 -1.98 -1.23 2.92
C ALA A 53 -1.46 0.08 3.52
N ALA A 54 -1.54 0.21 4.84
CA ALA A 54 -1.02 1.38 5.54
C ALA A 54 0.50 1.55 5.34
N ARG A 55 1.28 0.46 5.44
CA ARG A 55 2.74 0.53 5.23
C ARG A 55 3.10 0.97 3.81
N VAL A 56 2.35 0.55 2.80
CA VAL A 56 2.53 1.02 1.42
C VAL A 56 2.25 2.51 1.31
N ASN A 57 1.18 3.00 1.95
CA ASN A 57 0.89 4.44 2.01
C ASN A 57 1.99 5.22 2.76
N THR A 58 2.53 4.72 3.87
CA THR A 58 3.64 5.36 4.58
C THR A 58 4.83 5.60 3.65
N SER A 59 5.26 4.58 2.90
CA SER A 59 6.37 4.76 1.94
C SER A 59 6.05 5.78 0.83
N ILE A 60 4.80 5.88 0.40
CA ILE A 60 4.40 6.90 -0.58
C ILE A 60 4.40 8.30 0.03
N LEU A 61 4.00 8.44 1.30
CA LEU A 61 4.06 9.71 2.01
C LEU A 61 5.49 10.19 2.22
N GLU A 62 6.43 9.27 2.51
CA GLU A 62 7.86 9.58 2.60
C GLU A 62 8.38 10.12 1.25
N ASP A 63 8.10 9.43 0.14
CA ASP A 63 8.46 9.88 -1.21
C ASP A 63 7.80 11.24 -1.54
N ARG A 64 6.52 11.40 -1.18
CA ARG A 64 5.75 12.63 -1.41
C ARG A 64 6.30 13.82 -0.62
N SER A 65 6.62 13.64 0.65
CA SER A 65 7.16 14.69 1.52
C SER A 65 8.45 15.24 0.92
N ARG A 66 9.37 14.36 0.54
CA ARG A 66 10.62 14.76 -0.10
C ARG A 66 10.38 15.44 -1.46
N LEU A 67 9.40 14.98 -2.23
CA LEU A 67 9.04 15.62 -3.50
C LEU A 67 8.48 17.04 -3.29
N LEU A 68 7.69 17.26 -2.24
CA LEU A 68 7.18 18.59 -1.88
C LEU A 68 8.34 19.53 -1.53
N ASP A 69 9.28 19.09 -0.69
CA ASP A 69 10.48 19.88 -0.35
C ASP A 69 11.26 20.31 -1.60
N ILE A 70 11.42 19.40 -2.57
CA ILE A 70 12.08 19.66 -3.87
C ILE A 70 11.25 20.58 -4.77
N ALA A 71 9.92 20.53 -4.68
CA ALA A 71 9.02 21.35 -5.47
C ALA A 71 8.96 22.79 -4.97
N GLU A 72 9.05 22.99 -3.66
CA GLU A 72 8.99 24.29 -2.98
C GLU A 72 10.36 25.00 -2.89
N SER A 73 11.45 24.26 -3.05
CA SER A 73 12.81 24.82 -3.04
C SER A 73 12.99 25.90 -4.12
N LYS A 74 13.44 27.08 -3.68
CA LYS A 74 13.78 28.22 -4.55
C LYS A 74 15.22 28.17 -5.07
N ASP A 75 16.05 27.31 -4.49
CA ASP A 75 17.45 27.15 -4.84
C ASP A 75 17.65 25.99 -5.83
N SER A 76 18.86 25.88 -6.38
CA SER A 76 19.23 24.71 -7.16
C SER A 76 19.27 23.47 -6.28
N ILE A 77 18.54 22.41 -6.65
CA ILE A 77 18.53 21.15 -5.90
C ILE A 77 19.88 20.43 -5.98
N GLY A 78 20.27 19.77 -4.89
CA GLY A 78 21.51 19.01 -4.80
C GLY A 78 21.49 17.73 -5.64
N TRP A 79 22.67 17.10 -5.81
CA TRP A 79 22.82 15.88 -6.61
C TRP A 79 21.93 14.71 -6.12
N TRP A 80 21.80 14.55 -4.79
CA TRP A 80 20.98 13.49 -4.20
C TRP A 80 19.48 13.68 -4.47
N ASP A 81 19.00 14.91 -4.45
CA ASP A 81 17.60 15.23 -4.75
C ASP A 81 17.31 15.09 -6.23
N ARG A 82 18.25 15.47 -7.09
CA ARG A 82 18.12 15.23 -8.54
C ARG A 82 18.09 13.74 -8.87
N ARG A 83 18.92 12.92 -8.22
CA ARG A 83 18.89 11.46 -8.37
C ARG A 83 17.58 10.86 -7.86
N PHE A 84 17.06 11.33 -6.73
CA PHE A 84 15.77 10.92 -6.20
C PHE A 84 14.62 11.29 -7.15
N LEU A 85 14.56 12.56 -7.58
CA LEU A 85 13.56 13.09 -8.49
C LEU A 85 13.52 12.30 -9.80
N ASN A 86 14.68 12.07 -10.43
CA ASN A 86 14.75 11.31 -11.68
C ASN A 86 14.24 9.87 -11.52
N ARG A 87 14.59 9.18 -10.42
CA ARG A 87 14.09 7.83 -10.16
C ARG A 87 12.58 7.81 -9.93
N LEU A 88 12.07 8.81 -9.20
CA LEU A 88 10.63 8.91 -8.91
C LEU A 88 9.85 9.23 -10.18
N ALA A 89 10.33 10.18 -10.97
CA ALA A 89 9.83 10.54 -12.29
C ALA A 89 9.78 9.33 -13.23
N GLU A 90 10.87 8.57 -13.35
CA GLU A 90 10.92 7.33 -14.14
C GLU A 90 9.91 6.29 -13.63
N ARG A 91 9.88 6.03 -12.31
CA ARG A 91 8.92 5.08 -11.72
C ARG A 91 7.49 5.46 -12.09
N TYR A 92 7.13 6.74 -11.99
CA TYR A 92 5.77 7.22 -12.20
C TYR A 92 5.50 7.65 -13.64
N ASP A 93 6.42 7.44 -14.58
CA ASP A 93 6.29 7.79 -16.00
C ASP A 93 5.92 9.27 -16.22
N VAL A 94 6.69 10.17 -15.62
CA VAL A 94 6.53 11.63 -15.74
C VAL A 94 7.90 12.25 -16.05
N ASP A 95 7.93 13.35 -16.81
CA ASP A 95 9.15 14.14 -16.95
C ASP A 95 9.56 14.73 -15.58
N PRO A 96 10.83 14.63 -15.14
CA PRO A 96 11.27 15.13 -13.84
C PRO A 96 11.09 16.66 -13.66
N SER A 97 10.94 17.42 -14.75
CA SER A 97 10.60 18.84 -14.71
C SER A 97 9.11 19.11 -14.42
N ASP A 98 8.21 18.18 -14.74
CA ASP A 98 6.78 18.27 -14.45
C ASP A 98 6.46 17.79 -13.03
N LYS A 99 6.91 18.57 -12.05
CA LYS A 99 6.70 18.30 -10.63
C LYS A 99 5.21 18.28 -10.26
N GLN A 100 4.36 19.03 -10.97
CA GLN A 100 2.92 19.09 -10.67
C GLN A 100 2.23 17.76 -11.01
N THR A 101 2.50 17.19 -12.18
CA THR A 101 1.99 15.86 -12.55
C THR A 101 2.59 14.80 -11.64
N LEU A 102 3.89 14.90 -11.31
CA LEU A 102 4.53 13.97 -10.39
C LEU A 102 3.87 14.02 -9.00
N LEU A 103 3.61 15.21 -8.44
CA LEU A 103 2.87 15.37 -7.19
C LEU A 103 1.44 14.84 -7.30
N ARG A 104 0.79 14.88 -8.45
CA ARG A 104 -0.55 14.26 -8.62
C ARG A 104 -0.48 12.73 -8.58
N ARG A 105 0.59 12.13 -9.13
CA ARG A 105 0.79 10.67 -9.20
C ARG A 105 1.37 10.10 -7.89
N VAL A 106 2.28 10.79 -7.21
CA VAL A 106 2.96 10.33 -5.98
C VAL A 106 2.09 10.64 -4.76
N ASP A 107 1.06 9.84 -4.56
CA ASP A 107 0.10 10.09 -3.49
C ASP A 107 -0.62 8.80 -3.04
N VAL A 108 -1.12 8.80 -1.81
CA VAL A 108 -1.73 7.65 -1.15
C VAL A 108 -3.10 7.31 -1.72
N LEU A 109 -3.54 6.09 -1.48
CA LEU A 109 -4.95 5.71 -1.64
C LEU A 109 -5.54 5.42 -0.26
N PRO A 110 -6.79 5.80 0.03
CA PRO A 110 -7.44 5.47 1.29
C PRO A 110 -7.39 3.96 1.54
N VAL A 111 -7.06 3.56 2.77
CA VAL A 111 -6.95 2.15 3.15
C VAL A 111 -8.32 1.48 3.00
N SER A 112 -9.40 2.22 3.28
CA SER A 112 -10.77 1.78 3.07
C SER A 112 -11.04 1.35 1.62
N LEU A 113 -10.59 2.15 0.65
CA LEU A 113 -10.73 1.85 -0.78
C LEU A 113 -9.93 0.61 -1.17
N LEU A 114 -8.67 0.55 -0.73
CA LEU A 114 -7.78 -0.60 -0.94
C LEU A 114 -8.39 -1.90 -0.43
N LEU A 115 -8.91 -1.90 0.81
CA LEU A 115 -9.51 -3.07 1.44
C LEU A 115 -10.82 -3.49 0.76
N ALA A 116 -11.66 -2.52 0.37
CA ALA A 116 -12.91 -2.81 -0.35
C ALA A 116 -12.65 -3.47 -1.69
N GLN A 117 -11.75 -2.90 -2.50
CA GLN A 117 -11.40 -3.47 -3.80
C GLN A 117 -10.69 -4.81 -3.63
N ALA A 118 -9.73 -4.94 -2.71
CA ALA A 118 -9.08 -6.23 -2.45
C ALA A 118 -10.10 -7.31 -2.07
N ALA A 119 -11.07 -7.00 -1.18
CA ALA A 119 -12.11 -7.94 -0.78
C ALA A 119 -13.00 -8.35 -1.97
N ASN A 120 -13.40 -7.38 -2.79
CA ASN A 120 -14.23 -7.61 -3.97
C ASN A 120 -13.54 -8.49 -5.02
N GLU A 121 -12.33 -8.08 -5.42
CA GLU A 121 -11.57 -8.73 -6.52
C GLU A 121 -11.05 -10.12 -6.13
N SER A 122 -10.73 -10.34 -4.85
CA SER A 122 -10.15 -11.61 -4.38
C SER A 122 -11.15 -12.58 -3.78
N ASN A 123 -12.45 -12.22 -3.74
CA ASN A 123 -13.46 -12.92 -2.95
C ASN A 123 -12.98 -13.14 -1.50
N TRP A 124 -12.63 -12.06 -0.82
CA TRP A 124 -12.12 -12.09 0.57
C TRP A 124 -10.89 -13.00 0.73
N GLY A 125 -9.97 -12.96 -0.25
CA GLY A 125 -8.73 -13.74 -0.25
C GLY A 125 -8.86 -15.19 -0.69
N ARG A 126 -10.06 -15.65 -1.09
CA ARG A 126 -10.32 -17.06 -1.43
C ARG A 126 -10.06 -17.42 -2.89
N SER A 127 -9.95 -16.43 -3.78
CA SER A 127 -9.76 -16.72 -5.21
C SER A 127 -8.47 -17.51 -5.44
N ARG A 128 -8.45 -18.37 -6.46
CA ARG A 128 -7.24 -19.13 -6.84
C ARG A 128 -6.05 -18.20 -7.10
N PHE A 129 -6.31 -17.03 -7.69
CA PHE A 129 -5.27 -16.04 -7.98
C PHE A 129 -4.72 -15.40 -6.71
N ALA A 130 -5.57 -15.13 -5.71
CA ALA A 130 -5.13 -14.64 -4.42
C ALA A 130 -4.34 -15.70 -3.64
N THR A 131 -4.84 -16.93 -3.54
CA THR A 131 -4.20 -17.97 -2.72
C THR A 131 -2.89 -18.49 -3.29
N GLN A 132 -2.81 -18.68 -4.62
CA GLN A 132 -1.61 -19.25 -5.26
C GLN A 132 -0.67 -18.18 -5.83
N GLY A 133 -1.22 -17.06 -6.29
CA GLY A 133 -0.45 -15.99 -6.94
C GLY A 133 -0.35 -14.71 -6.11
N LYS A 134 -0.95 -14.66 -4.92
CA LYS A 134 -1.03 -13.45 -4.07
C LYS A 134 -1.62 -12.24 -4.80
N ALA A 135 -2.38 -12.48 -5.86
CA ALA A 135 -2.92 -11.48 -6.75
C ALA A 135 -4.31 -11.04 -6.26
N LEU A 136 -4.33 -10.01 -5.40
CA LEU A 136 -5.56 -9.54 -4.76
C LEU A 136 -6.49 -8.80 -5.73
N PHE A 137 -5.92 -8.10 -6.72
CA PHE A 137 -6.64 -7.13 -7.54
C PHE A 137 -6.83 -7.56 -9.01
N GLY A 138 -6.48 -8.81 -9.35
CA GLY A 138 -6.70 -9.35 -10.69
C GLY A 138 -5.93 -8.63 -11.81
N GLN A 139 -4.76 -8.05 -11.53
CA GLN A 139 -4.00 -7.27 -12.52
C GLN A 139 -3.54 -8.15 -13.69
N TRP A 140 -3.95 -7.78 -14.91
CA TRP A 140 -3.52 -8.46 -16.12
C TRP A 140 -2.05 -8.18 -16.43
N CYS A 141 -1.39 -9.17 -17.05
CA CYS A 141 -0.10 -9.02 -17.68
C CYS A 141 -0.10 -9.83 -18.99
N PHE A 142 0.71 -9.41 -19.98
CA PHE A 142 0.58 -9.88 -21.37
C PHE A 142 1.84 -10.60 -21.89
N THR A 143 2.85 -10.76 -21.04
CA THR A 143 4.05 -11.53 -21.35
C THR A 143 3.85 -12.97 -20.88
N PRO A 144 3.98 -14.00 -21.74
CA PRO A 144 3.83 -15.39 -21.31
C PRO A 144 4.71 -15.72 -20.09
N GLY A 145 4.11 -16.32 -19.05
CA GLY A 145 4.79 -16.65 -17.79
C GLY A 145 4.92 -15.49 -16.80
N CYS A 146 4.28 -14.34 -17.05
CA CYS A 146 4.24 -13.22 -16.10
C CYS A 146 3.31 -13.47 -14.90
N GLY A 147 2.47 -14.51 -14.97
CA GLY A 147 1.53 -14.81 -13.91
C GLY A 147 0.81 -16.15 -14.08
N MET A 148 -0.46 -16.15 -13.73
CA MET A 148 -1.32 -17.31 -13.69
C MET A 148 -2.30 -17.29 -14.87
N VAL A 149 -2.32 -18.37 -15.64
CA VAL A 149 -3.25 -18.53 -16.77
C VAL A 149 -4.69 -18.74 -16.25
N PRO A 150 -5.67 -17.93 -16.67
CA PRO A 150 -7.08 -18.16 -16.37
C PRO A 150 -7.59 -19.46 -16.98
N LYS A 151 -8.38 -20.25 -16.21
CA LYS A 151 -8.88 -21.55 -16.65
C LYS A 151 -9.73 -21.47 -17.94
N GLY A 152 -10.42 -20.34 -18.16
CA GLY A 152 -11.28 -20.11 -19.31
C GLY A 152 -10.68 -19.19 -20.38
N ARG A 153 -9.36 -18.96 -20.38
CA ARG A 153 -8.73 -18.08 -21.38
C ARG A 153 -8.91 -18.68 -22.78
N PRO A 154 -9.53 -17.96 -23.74
CA PRO A 154 -9.73 -18.47 -25.10
C PRO A 154 -8.41 -18.78 -25.81
N ALA A 155 -8.45 -19.71 -26.77
CA ALA A 155 -7.30 -20.02 -27.61
C ALA A 155 -6.79 -18.77 -28.34
N GLY A 156 -5.46 -18.65 -28.46
CA GLY A 156 -4.80 -17.50 -29.11
C GLY A 156 -4.62 -16.26 -28.21
N GLN A 157 -5.24 -16.22 -27.02
CA GLN A 157 -5.04 -15.13 -26.06
C GLN A 157 -3.81 -15.38 -25.18
N THR A 158 -3.04 -14.33 -24.90
CA THR A 158 -1.79 -14.41 -24.13
C THR A 158 -1.85 -13.75 -22.76
N TYR A 159 -2.97 -13.12 -22.39
CA TYR A 159 -3.11 -12.46 -21.10
C TYR A 159 -3.08 -13.46 -19.93
N GLU A 160 -2.43 -13.08 -18.84
CA GLU A 160 -2.35 -13.83 -17.57
C GLU A 160 -2.70 -12.90 -16.42
N VAL A 161 -3.10 -13.45 -15.27
CA VAL A 161 -3.25 -12.67 -14.04
C VAL A 161 -1.90 -12.65 -13.33
N ARG A 162 -1.29 -11.48 -13.21
CA ARG A 162 0.03 -11.29 -12.60
C ARG A 162 0.10 -11.97 -11.24
N SER A 163 1.17 -12.71 -10.99
CA SER A 163 1.48 -13.28 -9.68
C SER A 163 2.53 -12.43 -8.94
N PHE A 164 2.55 -12.57 -7.61
CA PHE A 164 3.38 -11.80 -6.71
C PHE A 164 4.05 -12.67 -5.66
N SER A 165 5.24 -12.26 -5.23
CA SER A 165 5.97 -12.93 -4.16
C SER A 165 5.33 -12.72 -2.79
N THR A 166 4.66 -11.58 -2.56
CA THR A 166 3.97 -11.24 -1.30
C THR A 166 2.67 -10.49 -1.56
N TYR A 167 1.75 -10.46 -0.59
CA TYR A 167 0.54 -9.63 -0.72
C TYR A 167 0.89 -8.15 -0.73
N ARG A 168 1.94 -7.75 0.01
CA ARG A 168 2.51 -6.40 -0.07
C ARG A 168 2.93 -6.02 -1.49
N ASP A 169 3.52 -6.93 -2.26
CA ASP A 169 3.90 -6.64 -3.65
C ASP A 169 2.68 -6.48 -4.56
N SER A 170 1.61 -7.23 -4.33
CA SER A 170 0.33 -7.03 -5.02
C SER A 170 -0.28 -5.67 -4.70
N VAL A 171 -0.29 -5.28 -3.42
CA VAL A 171 -0.78 -3.95 -2.99
C VAL A 171 0.06 -2.83 -3.63
N LYS A 172 1.39 -2.93 -3.59
CA LYS A 172 2.28 -1.95 -4.25
C LYS A 172 2.00 -1.81 -5.74
N ALA A 173 1.87 -2.93 -6.45
CA ALA A 173 1.61 -2.92 -7.89
C ALA A 173 0.24 -2.34 -8.23
N TYR A 174 -0.78 -2.60 -7.40
CA TYR A 174 -2.11 -2.04 -7.57
C TYR A 174 -2.15 -0.52 -7.30
N VAL A 175 -1.57 -0.08 -6.18
CA VAL A 175 -1.50 1.36 -5.85
C VAL A 175 -0.73 2.11 -6.94
N HIS A 176 0.38 1.53 -7.41
CA HIS A 176 1.15 2.10 -8.50
C HIS A 176 0.32 2.25 -9.79
N ASN A 177 -0.42 1.21 -10.19
CA ASN A 177 -1.28 1.24 -11.37
C ASN A 177 -2.34 2.36 -11.30
N LEU A 178 -3.04 2.53 -10.17
CA LEU A 178 -4.00 3.63 -9.99
C LEU A 178 -3.34 5.01 -9.99
N ASN A 179 -2.10 5.07 -9.54
CA ASN A 179 -1.32 6.31 -9.51
C ASN A 179 -0.71 6.70 -10.86
N THR A 180 -0.55 5.77 -11.81
CA THR A 180 0.09 6.06 -13.11
C THR A 180 -0.86 5.96 -14.29
N GLY A 181 -1.74 4.96 -14.33
CA GLY A 181 -2.56 4.65 -15.50
C GLY A 181 -3.50 5.79 -15.89
N ASP A 182 -3.62 6.05 -17.20
CA ASP A 182 -4.45 7.15 -17.73
C ASP A 182 -5.94 6.97 -17.43
N ALA A 183 -6.41 5.72 -17.38
CA ALA A 183 -7.78 5.38 -17.03
C ALA A 183 -8.21 5.90 -15.64
N TYR A 184 -7.24 6.18 -14.76
CA TYR A 184 -7.47 6.60 -13.36
C TYR A 184 -7.13 8.07 -13.12
N ARG A 185 -7.05 8.88 -14.19
CA ARG A 185 -6.82 10.33 -14.08
C ARG A 185 -7.90 11.01 -13.23
N GLU A 186 -9.16 10.62 -13.40
CA GLU A 186 -10.32 11.12 -12.63
C GLU A 186 -10.10 10.92 -11.13
N LEU A 187 -9.76 9.70 -10.70
CA LEU A 187 -9.45 9.37 -9.31
C LEU A 187 -8.36 10.29 -8.74
N ARG A 188 -7.30 10.54 -9.50
CA ARG A 188 -6.20 11.42 -9.07
C ARG A 188 -6.60 12.90 -9.03
N LEU A 189 -7.57 13.33 -9.84
CA LEU A 189 -8.12 14.68 -9.81
C LEU A 189 -8.99 14.89 -8.57
N ILE A 190 -9.89 13.93 -8.27
CA ILE A 190 -10.70 13.93 -7.05
C ILE A 190 -9.79 13.99 -5.81
N ARG A 191 -8.76 13.13 -5.75
CA ARG A 191 -7.78 13.14 -4.67
C ARG A 191 -7.04 14.47 -4.51
N GLU A 192 -6.68 15.13 -5.61
CA GLU A 192 -6.06 16.47 -5.55
C GLU A 192 -7.02 17.52 -4.99
N GLN A 193 -8.31 17.46 -5.35
CA GLN A 193 -9.34 18.37 -4.84
C GLN A 193 -9.55 18.17 -3.33
N GLU A 194 -9.61 16.92 -2.86
CA GLU A 194 -9.68 16.59 -1.43
C GLU A 194 -8.53 17.21 -0.63
N ARG A 195 -7.30 17.08 -1.14
CA ARG A 195 -6.12 17.69 -0.50
C ARG A 195 -6.20 19.21 -0.45
N LYS A 196 -6.73 19.87 -1.50
CA LYS A 196 -6.92 21.33 -1.52
C LYS A 196 -7.95 21.79 -0.49
N ARG A 197 -8.90 20.94 -0.13
CA ARG A 197 -9.87 21.17 0.96
C ARG A 197 -9.30 20.89 2.35
N LEU A 198 -8.03 20.47 2.46
CA LEU A 198 -7.39 19.99 3.68
C LEU A 198 -8.11 18.76 4.29
N SER A 199 -8.89 18.04 3.47
CA SER A 199 -9.49 16.76 3.84
C SER A 199 -8.53 15.63 3.51
N SER A 200 -8.48 14.61 4.38
CA SER A 200 -7.92 13.32 3.98
C SER A 200 -8.79 12.73 2.88
N PRO A 201 -8.20 12.19 1.79
CA PRO A 201 -9.00 11.61 0.73
C PRO A 201 -9.91 10.51 1.29
N GLU A 202 -11.22 10.62 1.06
CA GLU A 202 -12.17 9.61 1.51
C GLU A 202 -12.27 8.47 0.48
N GLY A 203 -12.25 7.22 0.95
CA GLY A 203 -12.28 6.08 0.03
C GLY A 203 -13.55 5.99 -0.82
N ALA A 204 -14.70 6.39 -0.26
CA ALA A 204 -15.97 6.38 -0.97
C ALA A 204 -16.03 7.44 -2.08
N GLU A 205 -15.44 8.61 -1.84
CA GLU A 205 -15.34 9.70 -2.82
C GLU A 205 -14.37 9.31 -3.95
N LEU A 206 -13.19 8.80 -3.62
CA LEU A 206 -12.21 8.38 -4.63
C LEU A 206 -12.69 7.22 -5.50
N ALA A 207 -13.64 6.42 -5.01
CA ALA A 207 -14.25 5.35 -5.79
C ALA A 207 -15.00 5.87 -7.03
N GLU A 208 -15.47 7.12 -7.05
CA GLU A 208 -16.11 7.73 -8.23
C GLU A 208 -15.15 7.77 -9.43
N GLY A 209 -13.84 7.90 -9.17
CA GLY A 209 -12.81 7.85 -10.21
C GLY A 209 -12.52 6.45 -10.77
N LEU A 210 -13.26 5.41 -10.35
CA LEU A 210 -13.04 4.01 -10.76
C LEU A 210 -13.99 3.51 -11.85
N ILE A 211 -14.77 4.38 -12.49
CA ILE A 211 -15.69 3.98 -13.58
C ILE A 211 -14.98 3.12 -14.64
N ARG A 212 -13.73 3.44 -14.98
CA ARG A 212 -12.93 2.69 -15.98
C ARG A 212 -12.18 1.48 -15.42
N TYR A 213 -12.28 1.21 -14.12
CA TYR A 213 -11.62 0.05 -13.51
C TYR A 213 -12.28 -1.27 -13.91
N SER A 214 -13.62 -1.26 -14.05
CA SER A 214 -14.42 -2.43 -14.36
C SER A 214 -15.34 -2.16 -15.54
N THR A 215 -15.62 -3.18 -16.35
CA THR A 215 -16.62 -3.10 -17.43
C THR A 215 -18.03 -2.85 -16.89
N ARG A 216 -18.26 -3.09 -15.60
CA ARG A 216 -19.52 -2.77 -14.90
C ARG A 216 -19.71 -1.27 -14.64
N GLY A 217 -18.68 -0.45 -14.82
CA GLY A 217 -18.78 1.01 -14.72
C GLY A 217 -19.33 1.48 -13.38
N GLU A 218 -20.39 2.28 -13.42
CA GLU A 218 -21.06 2.85 -12.24
C GLU A 218 -21.55 1.81 -11.22
N GLU A 219 -21.95 0.63 -11.68
CA GLU A 219 -22.40 -0.44 -10.78
C GLU A 219 -21.24 -0.91 -9.88
N TYR A 220 -20.04 -1.00 -10.44
CA TYR A 220 -18.83 -1.31 -9.68
C TYR A 220 -18.53 -0.26 -8.62
N VAL A 221 -18.60 1.03 -8.99
CA VAL A 221 -18.40 2.15 -8.07
C VAL A 221 -19.36 2.05 -6.88
N LYS A 222 -20.66 1.84 -7.14
CA LYS A 222 -21.68 1.70 -6.10
C LYS A 222 -21.41 0.50 -5.18
N GLU A 223 -20.94 -0.61 -5.73
CA GLU A 223 -20.58 -1.78 -4.94
C GLU A 223 -19.40 -1.50 -4.01
N ILE A 224 -18.32 -0.89 -4.51
CA ILE A 224 -17.16 -0.51 -3.68
C ILE A 224 -17.56 0.47 -2.57
N GLN A 225 -18.33 1.51 -2.90
CA GLN A 225 -18.84 2.44 -1.90
C GLN A 225 -19.73 1.76 -0.86
N SER A 226 -20.57 0.81 -1.27
CA SER A 226 -21.40 0.01 -0.37
C SER A 226 -20.55 -0.86 0.54
N MET A 227 -19.50 -1.49 0.03
CA MET A 227 -18.57 -2.29 0.82
C MET A 227 -17.84 -1.45 1.87
N ILE A 228 -17.40 -0.24 1.51
CA ILE A 228 -16.77 0.70 2.45
C ILE A 228 -17.72 1.02 3.59
N ARG A 229 -18.96 1.44 3.29
CA ARG A 229 -19.96 1.81 4.30
C ARG A 229 -20.40 0.63 5.16
N PHE A 230 -20.77 -0.49 4.54
CA PHE A 230 -21.31 -1.65 5.25
C PHE A 230 -20.28 -2.26 6.21
N ASN A 231 -19.02 -2.32 5.79
CA ASN A 231 -17.94 -2.86 6.62
C ASN A 231 -17.24 -1.78 7.46
N LYS A 232 -17.71 -0.51 7.44
CA LYS A 232 -17.17 0.65 8.19
C LYS A 232 -15.67 0.88 7.98
N LEU A 233 -15.20 0.75 6.74
CA LEU A 233 -13.77 0.69 6.43
C LEU A 233 -13.04 2.03 6.57
N ASP A 234 -13.79 3.13 6.60
CA ASP A 234 -13.34 4.49 6.89
C ASP A 234 -12.53 4.61 8.19
N ARG A 235 -12.81 3.75 9.19
CA ARG A 235 -12.02 3.67 10.43
C ARG A 235 -10.52 3.38 10.21
N PHE A 236 -10.15 2.87 9.04
CA PHE A 236 -8.78 2.53 8.67
C PHE A 236 -8.05 3.61 7.87
N ASP A 237 -8.74 4.70 7.50
CA ASP A 237 -8.14 5.77 6.69
C ASP A 237 -7.25 6.73 7.49
N ASP A 238 -7.34 6.69 8.82
CA ASP A 238 -6.44 7.46 9.67
C ASP A 238 -5.05 6.81 9.72
N VAL A 239 -4.03 7.53 9.23
CA VAL A 239 -2.64 7.07 9.21
C VAL A 239 -2.11 6.87 10.63
N ALA A 240 -2.66 7.58 11.62
CA ALA A 240 -2.32 7.39 13.03
C ALA A 240 -2.90 6.09 13.60
N SER A 241 -4.10 5.67 13.17
CA SER A 241 -4.73 4.42 13.64
C SER A 241 -4.10 3.16 13.05
N ALA A 242 -3.43 3.30 11.90
CA ALA A 242 -2.67 2.20 11.32
C ALA A 242 -1.44 1.77 12.14
N CYS A 243 -0.90 2.65 12.98
CA CYS A 243 0.20 2.35 13.89
C CYS A 243 -0.29 1.94 15.30
N SER A 244 -1.57 2.15 15.64
CA SER A 244 -2.08 1.87 16.99
C SER A 244 -2.63 0.46 17.17
N HIS A 245 -2.93 -0.27 16.08
CA HIS A 245 -3.41 -1.66 16.17
C HIS A 245 -2.29 -2.71 16.22
N THR A 246 -1.03 -2.27 16.14
CA THR A 246 0.14 -3.09 16.48
C THR A 246 0.65 -2.67 17.87
N GLU A 247 -0.14 -2.95 18.90
CA GLU A 247 0.36 -2.99 20.30
C GLU A 247 1.31 -4.19 20.48
N MET A 248 2.47 -4.12 19.82
CA MET A 248 3.73 -4.77 20.18
C MET A 248 4.74 -4.47 19.07
N ASP A 249 5.21 -3.23 18.99
CA ASP A 249 6.64 -2.89 18.94
C ASP A 249 6.76 -1.38 18.72
N HIS A 250 7.13 -0.66 19.79
CA HIS A 250 7.38 0.77 19.70
C HIS A 250 8.64 1.03 18.87
N ARG A 251 8.48 1.59 17.67
CA ARG A 251 9.42 2.49 16.98
C ARG A 251 8.83 2.94 15.63
N CYS A 252 8.21 4.12 15.64
CA CYS A 252 8.18 5.03 14.48
C CYS A 252 9.40 5.95 14.57
#